data_AF-A0AAD5MGX8-F1
#
_entry.id   AF-A0AAD5MGX8-F1
#
_cell.length_a   1.000
_cell.length_b   1.000
_cell.length_c   1.000
_cell.angle_alpha   90.00
_cell.angle_beta   90.00
_cell.angle_gamma   90.00
#
_symmetry.space_group_name_H-M   'P 1'
#
loop_
_entity.id
_entity.type
_entity.pdbx_description
1 polymer ?
#
loop_
_entity_poly.entity_id
_entity_poly.type
_entity_poly.pdbx_seq_one_letter_code
_entity_poly.pdbx_strand_id
1 'polypeptide(L)'
;MEQVTIPLGKKLRYRCDVSGCRSDMSYSMSGITEHLAEHYAQIKDSKDHYNYQCRNCGRYFVYLGMTVSCYCRWRNNTESNCVVITKDWSSSAARKDFEFMNYVEQHATAVFVTYEANGMGSSSGAVLARGHRASRSPSTARSPRWKSRQDALLLENPSPPRTPRRTV
;
A
#
# COMPACT_ATOMS: atom_id res chain seq x y z
N MET A 1 -8.29 10.72 23.36
CA MET A 1 -7.42 9.78 22.62
C MET A 1 -6.31 9.35 23.55
N GLU A 2 -6.28 8.08 23.93
CA GLU A 2 -5.22 7.51 24.76
C GLU A 2 -3.95 7.35 23.89
N GLN A 3 -2.80 7.83 24.37
CA GLN A 3 -1.54 7.65 23.65
C GLN A 3 -1.01 6.25 23.89
N VAL A 4 -0.96 5.44 22.83
CA VAL A 4 -0.38 4.10 22.87
C VAL A 4 1.15 4.23 22.90
N THR A 5 1.77 3.78 23.99
CA THR A 5 3.24 3.73 24.09
C THR A 5 3.77 2.54 23.29
N ILE A 6 4.60 2.80 22.27
CA ILE A 6 5.22 1.75 21.46
C ILE A 6 6.52 1.30 22.14
N PRO A 7 6.69 -0.01 22.43
CA PRO A 7 7.92 -0.51 23.04
C PRO A 7 9.16 -0.27 22.16
N LEU A 8 10.32 -0.05 22.79
CA LEU A 8 11.59 0.13 22.09
C LEU A 8 11.88 -1.09 21.19
N GLY A 9 12.34 -0.84 19.96
CA GLY A 9 12.62 -1.92 19.01
C GLY A 9 11.39 -2.59 18.40
N LYS A 10 10.18 -2.08 18.67
CA LYS A 10 8.93 -2.53 18.04
C LYS A 10 8.31 -1.45 17.15
N LYS A 11 7.48 -1.88 16.20
CA LYS A 11 6.58 -1.04 15.42
C LYS A 11 5.14 -1.54 15.54
N LEU A 12 4.19 -0.61 15.57
CA LEU A 12 2.77 -0.91 15.51
C LEU A 12 2.39 -1.42 14.11
N ARG A 13 1.70 -2.55 14.06
CA ARG A 13 1.10 -3.16 12.88
C ARG A 13 -0.29 -3.65 13.22
N TYR A 14 -1.00 -4.13 12.22
CA TYR A 14 -2.36 -4.64 12.38
C TYR A 14 -2.49 -6.02 11.75
N ARG A 15 -3.32 -6.88 12.35
CA ARG A 15 -3.73 -8.17 11.79
C ARG A 15 -5.23 -8.16 11.53
N CYS A 16 -5.64 -8.98 10.58
CA CYS A 16 -7.05 -9.23 10.29
C CYS A 16 -7.59 -10.28 11.24
N ASP A 17 -8.66 -9.99 11.97
CA ASP A 17 -9.33 -10.96 12.84
C ASP A 17 -10.68 -11.47 12.27
N VAL A 18 -11.04 -11.06 11.05
CA VAL A 18 -12.25 -11.53 10.36
C VAL A 18 -12.27 -13.05 10.35
N SER A 19 -13.36 -13.64 10.86
CA SER A 19 -13.52 -15.09 10.94
C SER A 19 -13.35 -15.75 9.58
N GLY A 20 -12.42 -16.71 9.49
CA GLY A 20 -12.08 -17.42 8.26
C GLY A 20 -11.03 -16.73 7.37
N CYS A 21 -10.55 -15.54 7.73
CA CYS A 21 -9.37 -14.96 7.09
C CYS A 21 -8.13 -15.83 7.38
N ARG A 22 -7.36 -16.14 6.34
CA ARG A 22 -6.16 -16.99 6.43
C ARG A 22 -4.85 -16.20 6.35
N SER A 23 -4.92 -14.87 6.40
CA SER A 23 -3.72 -14.04 6.34
C SER A 23 -2.97 -14.09 7.66
N ASP A 24 -1.72 -14.53 7.63
CA ASP A 24 -0.78 -14.47 8.75
C ASP A 24 0.05 -13.16 8.76
N MET A 25 -0.17 -12.32 7.75
CA MET A 25 0.57 -11.07 7.57
C MET A 25 0.17 -10.01 8.60
N SER A 26 1.14 -9.14 8.91
CA SER A 26 0.89 -7.90 9.63
C SER A 26 0.99 -6.72 8.67
N TYR A 27 0.07 -5.77 8.79
CA TYR A 27 -0.11 -4.67 7.84
C TYR A 27 0.17 -3.32 8.50
N SER A 28 0.44 -2.29 7.70
CA SER A 28 0.24 -0.90 8.13
C SER A 28 -1.26 -0.62 8.30
N MET A 29 -1.62 0.53 8.89
CA MET A 29 -3.03 0.95 9.00
C MET A 29 -3.70 1.00 7.61
N SER A 30 -3.05 1.65 6.63
CA SER A 30 -3.56 1.68 5.26
C SER A 30 -3.70 0.29 4.63
N GLY A 31 -2.73 -0.60 4.88
CA GLY A 31 -2.74 -1.95 4.32
C GLY A 31 -3.84 -2.83 4.92
N ILE A 32 -4.10 -2.73 6.23
CA ILE A 32 -5.19 -3.49 6.86
C ILE A 32 -6.55 -2.95 6.41
N THR A 33 -6.72 -1.63 6.27
CA THR A 33 -7.97 -1.04 5.79
C THR A 33 -8.33 -1.54 4.40
N GLU A 34 -7.39 -1.56 3.45
CA GLU A 34 -7.66 -2.09 2.10
C GLU A 34 -7.98 -3.58 2.13
N HIS A 35 -7.27 -4.36 2.94
CA HIS A 35 -7.55 -5.78 3.09
C HIS A 35 -8.94 -6.04 3.70
N LEU A 36 -9.34 -5.27 4.71
CA LEU A 36 -10.67 -5.35 5.32
C LEU A 36 -11.76 -4.81 4.40
N ALA A 37 -11.45 -3.87 3.51
CA ALA A 37 -12.38 -3.39 2.49
C ALA A 37 -12.85 -4.53 1.58
N GLU A 38 -11.98 -5.47 1.23
CA GLU A 38 -12.35 -6.64 0.43
C GLU A 38 -13.29 -7.58 1.19
N HIS A 39 -13.02 -7.82 2.48
CA HIS A 39 -13.92 -8.61 3.33
C HIS A 39 -15.28 -7.93 3.48
N TYR A 40 -15.29 -6.62 3.76
CA TYR A 40 -16.51 -5.84 3.89
C TYR A 40 -17.35 -5.88 2.60
N ALA A 41 -16.69 -5.76 1.45
CA ALA A 41 -17.34 -5.84 0.15
C ALA A 41 -18.04 -7.19 -0.07
N GLN A 42 -17.38 -8.29 0.30
CA GLN A 42 -17.94 -9.65 0.18
C GLN A 42 -19.13 -9.87 1.12
N ILE A 43 -19.05 -9.39 2.36
CA ILE A 43 -20.12 -9.56 3.36
C ILE A 43 -21.35 -8.73 3.03
N LYS A 44 -21.15 -7.50 2.54
CA LYS A 44 -22.23 -6.56 2.21
C LYS A 44 -22.74 -6.69 0.79
N ASP A 45 -22.08 -7.50 -0.05
CA ASP A 45 -22.28 -7.55 -1.50
C ASP A 45 -22.32 -6.13 -2.13
N SER A 46 -21.39 -5.28 -1.71
CA SER A 46 -21.35 -3.86 -2.09
C SER A 46 -19.92 -3.35 -2.25
N LYS A 47 -19.76 -2.31 -3.06
CA LYS A 47 -18.49 -1.63 -3.31
C LYS A 47 -18.54 -0.13 -2.97
N ASP A 48 -19.56 0.28 -2.21
CA ASP A 48 -19.85 1.69 -1.98
C ASP A 48 -18.81 2.41 -1.10
N HIS A 49 -18.02 1.67 -0.30
CA HIS A 49 -16.95 2.20 0.54
C HIS A 49 -15.63 2.45 -0.21
N TYR A 50 -15.56 2.09 -1.49
CA TYR A 50 -14.37 2.36 -2.30
C TYR A 50 -14.44 3.75 -2.95
N ASN A 51 -13.33 4.48 -2.87
CA ASN A 51 -13.22 5.82 -3.42
C ASN A 51 -12.57 5.84 -4.80
N TYR A 52 -11.75 4.83 -5.11
CA TYR A 52 -10.95 4.82 -6.33
C TYR A 52 -11.04 3.47 -7.05
N GLN A 53 -10.92 3.50 -8.37
CA GLN A 53 -10.78 2.32 -9.20
C GLN A 53 -9.64 2.48 -10.19
N CYS A 54 -8.77 1.47 -10.27
CA CYS A 54 -7.76 1.39 -11.32
C CYS A 54 -8.39 0.93 -12.64
N ARG A 55 -8.34 1.76 -13.69
CA ARG A 55 -8.85 1.43 -15.02
C ARG A 55 -8.06 0.31 -15.71
N ASN A 56 -6.79 0.13 -15.33
CA ASN A 56 -5.92 -0.86 -15.97
C ASN A 56 -6.23 -2.29 -15.50
N CYS A 57 -6.51 -2.49 -14.21
CA CYS A 57 -6.70 -3.84 -13.64
C CYS A 57 -8.06 -4.05 -12.95
N GLY A 58 -8.89 -3.01 -12.88
CA GLY A 58 -10.22 -3.06 -12.26
C GLY A 58 -10.23 -3.12 -10.73
N ARG A 59 -9.07 -3.11 -10.06
CA ARG A 59 -9.01 -3.12 -8.58
C ARG A 59 -9.56 -1.82 -8.00
N TYR A 60 -10.22 -1.97 -6.85
CA TYR A 60 -10.82 -0.89 -6.08
C TYR A 60 -9.94 -0.56 -4.88
N PHE A 61 -9.95 0.71 -4.47
CA PHE A 61 -9.16 1.21 -3.33
C PHE A 61 -9.97 2.19 -2.50
N VAL A 62 -9.78 2.14 -1.18
CA VAL A 62 -10.34 3.11 -0.23
C VAL A 62 -9.50 4.39 -0.24
N TYR A 63 -8.17 4.28 -0.30
CA TYR A 63 -7.28 5.44 -0.21
C TYR A 63 -6.49 5.69 -1.50
N LEU A 64 -6.36 6.97 -1.89
CA LEU A 64 -5.59 7.38 -3.06
C LEU A 64 -4.10 6.97 -2.95
N GLY A 65 -3.52 6.98 -1.75
CA GLY A 65 -2.12 6.59 -1.57
C GLY A 65 -1.80 5.18 -2.08
N MET A 66 -2.79 4.28 -2.07
CA MET A 66 -2.65 2.90 -2.55
C MET A 66 -2.80 2.78 -4.07
N THR A 67 -3.32 3.81 -4.75
CA THR A 67 -3.44 3.80 -6.22
C THR A 67 -2.09 3.99 -6.91
N VAL A 68 -1.17 4.74 -6.27
CA VAL A 68 0.19 4.97 -6.77
C VAL A 68 0.99 3.66 -6.82
N SER A 69 0.68 2.72 -5.93
CA SER A 69 1.30 1.41 -5.78
C SER A 69 0.50 0.26 -6.39
N CYS A 70 -0.52 0.55 -7.21
CA CYS A 70 -1.29 -0.51 -7.87
C CYS A 70 -0.35 -1.45 -8.65
N TYR A 71 -0.36 -2.75 -8.33
CA TYR A 71 0.60 -3.73 -8.84
C TYR A 71 0.66 -3.81 -10.37
N CYS A 72 -0.45 -3.54 -11.06
CA CYS A 72 -0.46 -3.55 -12.53
C CYS A 72 0.44 -2.46 -13.14
N ARG A 73 0.66 -1.35 -12.42
CA ARG A 73 1.58 -0.28 -12.82
C ARG A 73 3.01 -0.82 -12.85
N TRP A 74 3.42 -1.51 -11.80
CA TRP A 74 4.76 -2.07 -11.69
C TRP A 74 5.05 -3.10 -12.78
N ARG A 75 4.03 -3.87 -13.17
CA ARG A 75 4.16 -4.91 -14.21
C ARG A 75 4.25 -4.34 -15.63
N ASN A 76 3.51 -3.27 -15.92
CA ASN A 76 3.33 -2.79 -17.29
C ASN A 76 4.08 -1.48 -17.60
N ASN A 77 4.74 -0.88 -16.60
CA ASN A 77 5.40 0.43 -16.69
C ASN A 77 4.49 1.54 -17.25
N THR A 78 3.18 1.42 -17.03
CA THR A 78 2.18 2.40 -17.47
C THR A 78 1.93 3.43 -16.38
N GLU A 79 1.38 4.59 -16.75
CA GLU A 79 0.90 5.56 -15.78
C GLU A 79 -0.29 5.01 -15.00
N SER A 80 -0.43 5.45 -13.74
CA SER A 80 -1.57 5.08 -12.90
C SER A 80 -2.82 5.76 -13.41
N ASN A 81 -3.66 5.01 -14.14
CA ASN A 81 -4.99 5.46 -14.53
C ASN A 81 -6.02 5.07 -13.46
N CYS A 82 -5.90 5.66 -12.28
CA CYS A 82 -6.88 5.49 -11.20
C CYS A 82 -7.83 6.66 -11.20
N VAL A 83 -9.12 6.37 -11.21
CA VAL A 83 -10.18 7.37 -11.21
C VAL A 83 -10.89 7.36 -9.87
N VAL A 84 -11.34 8.55 -9.46
CA VAL A 84 -12.30 8.67 -8.35
C VAL A 84 -13.62 8.07 -8.83
N ILE A 85 -14.18 7.16 -8.04
CA ILE A 85 -15.50 6.55 -8.28
C ILE A 85 -16.53 6.95 -7.24
N THR A 86 -16.10 7.60 -6.15
CA THR A 86 -17.05 8.07 -5.15
C THR A 86 -17.97 9.12 -5.75
N LYS A 87 -19.24 8.98 -5.37
CA LYS A 87 -20.31 9.91 -5.73
C LYS A 87 -20.25 11.15 -4.83
N ASP A 88 -21.00 12.17 -5.21
CA ASP A 88 -21.12 13.41 -4.46
C ASP A 88 -21.32 13.17 -2.96
N TRP A 89 -20.68 14.01 -2.15
CA TRP A 89 -20.76 13.94 -0.70
C TRP A 89 -22.23 14.08 -0.26
N SER A 90 -22.72 13.07 0.44
CA SER A 90 -24.07 13.03 0.98
C SER A 90 -24.06 12.40 2.37
N SER A 91 -25.07 12.70 3.18
CA SER A 91 -25.21 12.08 4.51
C SER A 91 -25.30 10.55 4.44
N SER A 92 -25.88 10.02 3.35
CA SER A 92 -25.95 8.58 3.10
C SER A 92 -24.55 7.98 2.81
N ALA A 93 -23.75 8.65 1.98
CA ALA A 93 -22.37 8.23 1.71
C ALA A 93 -21.52 8.26 2.99
N ALA A 94 -21.59 9.36 3.76
CA ALA A 94 -20.89 9.49 5.02
C ALA A 94 -21.25 8.37 6.00
N ARG A 95 -22.54 8.00 6.10
CA ARG A 95 -22.98 6.89 6.95
C ARG A 95 -22.36 5.56 6.54
N LYS A 96 -22.28 5.28 5.23
CA LYS A 96 -21.63 4.06 4.73
C LYS A 96 -20.14 4.04 5.04
N ASP A 97 -19.46 5.18 4.93
CA ASP A 97 -18.06 5.30 5.33
C ASP A 97 -17.87 5.05 6.83
N PHE A 98 -18.75 5.60 7.67
CA PHE A 98 -18.74 5.32 9.11
C PHE A 98 -18.99 3.85 9.43
N GLU A 99 -19.96 3.20 8.76
CA GLU A 99 -20.23 1.77 8.92
C GLU A 99 -18.99 0.93 8.53
N PHE A 100 -18.31 1.29 7.44
CA PHE A 100 -17.06 0.65 7.04
C PHE A 100 -15.92 0.90 8.04
N MET A 101 -15.74 2.13 8.52
CA MET A 101 -14.69 2.45 9.49
C MET A 101 -14.91 1.74 10.83
N ASN A 102 -16.17 1.61 11.27
CA ASN A 102 -16.51 0.80 12.45
C ASN A 102 -16.18 -0.68 12.23
N TYR A 103 -16.39 -1.21 11.02
CA TYR A 103 -15.96 -2.57 10.67
C TYR A 103 -14.43 -2.70 10.71
N VAL A 104 -13.69 -1.70 10.24
CA VAL A 104 -12.21 -1.68 10.34
C VAL A 104 -11.76 -1.70 11.79
N GLU A 105 -12.35 -0.86 12.64
CA GLU A 105 -12.02 -0.81 14.07
C GLU A 105 -12.28 -2.14 14.77
N GLN A 106 -13.39 -2.79 14.45
CA GLN A 106 -13.76 -4.10 15.02
C GLN A 106 -12.82 -5.22 14.60
N HIS A 107 -12.22 -5.12 13.40
CA HIS A 107 -11.50 -6.25 12.80
C HIS A 107 -10.00 -6.06 12.57
N ALA A 108 -9.48 -4.87 12.88
CA ALA A 108 -8.06 -4.55 12.79
C ALA A 108 -7.42 -4.67 14.19
N THR A 109 -6.95 -5.87 14.52
CA THR A 109 -6.25 -6.09 15.79
C THR A 109 -4.83 -5.51 15.74
N ALA A 110 -4.56 -4.52 16.59
CA ALA A 110 -3.24 -3.93 16.77
C ALA A 110 -2.24 -4.95 17.35
N VAL A 111 -1.04 -5.02 16.76
CA VAL A 111 0.07 -5.88 17.21
C VAL A 111 1.41 -5.15 17.14
N PHE A 112 2.28 -5.42 18.10
CA PHE A 112 3.66 -4.94 18.06
C PHE A 112 4.58 -5.97 17.45
N VAL A 113 5.23 -5.62 16.35
CA VAL A 113 6.22 -6.49 15.68
C VAL A 113 7.62 -5.93 15.86
N THR A 114 8.62 -6.80 15.94
CA THR A 114 10.03 -6.38 16.03
C THR A 114 10.45 -5.65 14.75
N TYR A 115 11.29 -4.62 14.86
CA TYR A 115 12.04 -4.15 13.71
C TYR A 115 12.97 -5.27 13.26
N GLU A 116 12.72 -5.84 12.08
CA GLU A 116 13.73 -6.66 11.43
C GLU A 116 14.88 -5.72 11.05
N ALA A 117 15.98 -5.80 11.79
CA ALA A 117 17.22 -5.12 11.45
C ALA A 117 17.73 -5.73 10.15
N ASN A 118 17.73 -4.95 9.08
CA ASN A 118 18.18 -5.30 7.72
C ASN A 118 17.29 -6.30 6.96
N GLY A 119 16.22 -5.76 6.39
CA GLY A 119 15.41 -6.44 5.36
C GLY A 119 14.92 -5.42 4.35
N MET A 120 15.81 -4.94 3.49
CA MET A 120 15.46 -4.22 2.26
C MET A 120 14.82 -5.22 1.30
N GLY A 121 13.58 -5.62 1.60
CA GLY A 121 12.87 -6.69 0.92
C GLY A 121 11.44 -6.84 1.43
N SER A 122 10.50 -6.38 0.60
CA SER A 122 9.12 -6.86 0.53
C SER A 122 8.17 -6.61 1.71
N SER A 123 7.46 -5.48 1.70
CA SER A 123 6.03 -5.46 2.08
C SER A 123 5.30 -4.17 1.65
N SER A 124 5.41 -3.79 0.37
CA SER A 124 4.48 -2.85 -0.28
C SER A 124 3.82 -3.44 -1.54
N GLY A 125 3.88 -4.76 -1.74
CA GLY A 125 3.41 -5.40 -2.97
C GLY A 125 2.80 -6.80 -2.84
N ALA A 126 2.64 -7.34 -1.63
CA ALA A 126 2.06 -8.66 -1.41
C ALA A 126 0.63 -8.56 -0.84
N VAL A 127 -0.27 -7.87 -1.54
CA VAL A 127 -1.71 -8.02 -1.31
C VAL A 127 -2.36 -8.42 -2.64
N LEU A 128 -2.92 -9.63 -2.62
CA LEU A 128 -3.67 -10.33 -3.66
C LEU A 128 -2.88 -11.04 -4.77
N ALA A 129 -2.43 -12.25 -4.44
CA ALA A 129 -2.30 -13.33 -5.42
C ALA A 129 -3.00 -14.58 -4.89
N ARG A 130 -4.32 -14.69 -5.10
CA ARG A 130 -5.02 -15.99 -5.17
C ARG A 130 -6.20 -15.91 -6.11
N GLY A 131 -6.09 -16.64 -7.23
CA GLY A 131 -7.21 -17.04 -8.09
C GLY A 131 -7.04 -16.74 -9.57
N HIS A 132 -6.29 -17.58 -10.31
CA HIS A 132 -6.75 -18.21 -11.56
C HIS A 132 -5.75 -19.33 -11.94
N ARG A 133 -6.23 -20.57 -11.91
CA ARG A 133 -5.57 -21.79 -12.42
C ARG A 133 -5.43 -21.70 -13.94
N ALA A 134 -4.22 -21.87 -14.48
CA ALA A 134 -3.99 -22.47 -15.80
C ALA A 134 -2.55 -23.00 -15.93
N SER A 135 -2.47 -24.33 -16.07
CA SER A 135 -1.50 -25.20 -16.77
C SER A 135 0.01 -24.90 -16.78
N ARG A 136 0.76 -25.93 -16.35
CA ARG A 136 2.22 -26.11 -16.49
C ARG A 136 2.67 -26.07 -17.95
N SER A 137 3.78 -25.37 -18.21
CA SER A 137 4.84 -25.73 -19.18
C SER A 137 6.18 -25.08 -18.75
N PRO A 138 7.33 -25.77 -18.84
CA PRO A 138 8.61 -25.23 -18.42
C PRO A 138 9.31 -24.54 -19.60
N SER A 139 9.83 -23.33 -19.40
CA SER A 139 10.77 -22.74 -20.36
C SER A 139 11.85 -21.92 -19.65
N THR A 140 13.08 -22.36 -19.89
CA THR A 140 14.36 -21.77 -19.53
C THR A 140 14.55 -20.40 -20.18
N ALA A 141 14.80 -19.34 -19.40
CA ALA A 141 15.42 -18.12 -19.90
C ALA A 141 16.18 -17.37 -18.79
N ARG A 142 17.46 -17.10 -19.06
CA ARG A 142 18.40 -16.32 -18.24
C ARG A 142 17.84 -14.93 -17.90
N SER A 143 17.90 -14.55 -16.63
CA SER A 143 17.66 -13.16 -16.20
C SER A 143 18.78 -12.22 -16.69
N PRO A 144 18.45 -11.07 -17.30
CA PRO A 144 19.40 -9.96 -17.43
C PRO A 144 19.55 -9.25 -16.08
N ARG A 145 20.79 -9.04 -15.67
CA ARG A 145 21.19 -8.28 -14.48
C ARG A 145 20.98 -6.78 -14.76
N TRP A 146 19.89 -6.18 -14.28
CA TRP A 146 19.66 -4.74 -14.42
C TRP A 146 20.44 -3.97 -13.36
N LYS A 147 21.36 -3.11 -13.83
CA LYS A 147 22.05 -2.10 -13.02
C LYS A 147 21.04 -1.03 -12.58
N SER A 148 21.03 -0.75 -11.28
CA SER A 148 20.23 0.31 -10.66
C SER A 148 20.58 1.67 -11.28
N ARG A 149 19.60 2.37 -11.85
CA ARG A 149 19.70 3.78 -12.27
C ARG A 149 19.47 4.73 -11.08
N GLN A 150 20.25 4.59 -10.00
CA GLN A 150 20.21 5.54 -8.87
C GLN A 150 21.46 6.41 -8.74
N ASP A 151 22.50 6.21 -9.54
CA ASP A 151 23.73 7.01 -9.46
C ASP A 151 23.76 8.26 -10.37
N ALA A 152 22.65 8.61 -11.03
CA ALA A 152 22.62 9.71 -12.01
C ALA A 152 22.05 11.04 -11.48
N LEU A 153 21.85 11.21 -10.17
CA LEU A 153 21.27 12.44 -9.58
C LEU A 153 22.18 13.13 -8.54
N LEU A 154 23.49 12.83 -8.51
CA LEU A 154 24.46 13.47 -7.60
C LEU A 154 25.68 14.12 -8.30
N LEU A 155 25.53 14.51 -9.56
CA LEU A 155 26.30 15.62 -10.14
C LEU A 155 25.21 16.54 -10.71
N GLU A 156 24.97 17.74 -10.23
CA GLU A 156 25.88 18.87 -10.20
C GLU A 156 25.46 19.83 -9.07
N ASN A 157 26.38 20.18 -8.17
CA ASN A 157 26.20 21.32 -7.27
C ASN A 157 27.42 22.22 -7.48
N PRO A 158 27.32 23.29 -8.28
CA PRO A 158 28.46 24.16 -8.55
C PRO A 158 28.92 24.83 -7.25
N SER A 159 30.23 24.84 -7.02
CA SER A 159 30.82 25.48 -5.83
C SER A 159 30.54 26.99 -5.82
N PRO A 160 30.31 27.60 -4.65
CA PRO A 160 30.09 29.04 -4.56
C PRO A 160 31.36 29.83 -4.93
N PRO A 161 31.21 31.07 -5.45
CA PRO A 161 32.34 31.89 -5.87
C PRO A 161 33.23 32.30 -4.67
N ARG A 162 34.56 32.25 -4.88
CA ARG A 162 35.55 32.68 -3.89
C ARG A 162 35.55 34.20 -3.76
N THR A 163 35.34 34.71 -2.56
CA THR A 163 35.53 36.13 -2.25
C THR A 163 37.03 36.45 -2.10
N PRO A 164 37.50 37.60 -2.61
CA PRO A 164 38.89 38.00 -2.47
C PRO A 164 39.21 38.35 -1.00
N ARG A 165 40.34 37.80 -0.53
CA ARG A 165 40.89 38.02 0.81
C ARG A 165 41.43 39.44 0.91
N ARG A 166 40.85 40.26 1.79
CA ARG A 166 41.34 41.59 2.14
C ARG A 166 42.67 41.47 2.89
N THR A 167 43.76 41.94 2.29
CA THR A 167 45.03 42.17 2.97
C THR A 167 44.88 43.37 3.90
N VAL A 168 45.34 43.21 5.14
CA VAL A 168 45.55 44.30 6.12
C VAL A 168 47.01 44.72 6.01
#